data_AF-A0A9P5XZH6-F1
#
_entry.id   AF-A0A9P5XZH6-F1
#
_cell.length_a   1.000
_cell.length_b   1.000
_cell.length_c   1.000
_cell.angle_alpha   90.00
_cell.angle_beta   90.00
_cell.angle_gamma   90.00
#
_symmetry.space_group_name_H-M   'P 1'
#
loop_
_entity.id
_entity.type
_entity.pdbx_description
1 polymer ?
#
loop_
_entity_poly.entity_id
_entity_poly.type
_entity_poly.pdbx_seq_one_letter_code
_entity_poly.pdbx_strand_id
1 'polypeptide(L)'
;MPSESLLRKDKTIVTKPHWFSYTQTTLGNNKICAISVVLDAGAQEFFSGIRIIIVRKEGIEPNSVDLKYCFDTSPGSDLWKPSQHMFSTHRGYKANHRQSKAQSQCLIEKSTHQPGPPPLCTIVFELQDSGIDGDPSVCLTLRSDSNSDSPLQIIYDHAVSDKVFLAFLESNSIFRGMGTSSEGENSMFFTRYDGNDSYVIRVLPVSGPRKPFPGLPFEIIRRIAEEAFTYRYTGWRASLLSCALVCKAWHPLIDMFFDTLGSSLDNNRLNPRKVSNSLVMQPEKGHLVRRVDYRNFCPAPDDLERIDFSDCLIFVLRMSIFVEEVILCVIPSTLIQKLLDALVQLKRVEIFTMYMGGFHYPVGGRTQYPSIVDTQRSIANWTNLRVLKLSSWEEPREAGALCAAPSKSRLEHLWLKNGSLTGEQLSWFASPYSRIRDLSLINIVGLSNSGLSALFDKISPTLKYLSTTGSTVSREVDEAYALDVAMPKMKLLQTAHIHGDLVTHLSISAKPKAHDPSTQNFISIYGAPHMNDSEALLRAFKTTGWNAIELASDNTLAWNNDTQERAQQAAQETGIRFVCSVDDWA
;
A
#
# COMPACT_ATOMS: atom_id res chain seq x y z
N MET A 1 -24.86 -9.11 72.01
CA MET A 1 -24.66 -9.32 70.57
C MET A 1 -23.98 -8.09 69.99
N PRO A 2 -22.67 -8.15 69.71
CA PRO A 2 -21.97 -7.12 68.97
C PRO A 2 -21.66 -7.57 67.52
N SER A 3 -21.70 -6.59 66.64
CA SER A 3 -21.40 -6.60 65.20
C SER A 3 -20.07 -7.26 64.83
N GLU A 4 -20.12 -8.25 63.93
CA GLU A 4 -18.96 -8.80 63.23
C GLU A 4 -18.47 -7.81 62.15
N SER A 5 -17.46 -7.02 62.50
CA SER A 5 -16.57 -6.35 61.56
C SER A 5 -15.42 -7.30 61.21
N LEU A 6 -15.56 -8.04 60.11
CA LEU A 6 -14.49 -8.89 59.58
C LEU A 6 -14.08 -8.43 58.18
N LEU A 7 -12.79 -8.07 58.07
CA LEU A 7 -11.95 -8.13 56.88
C LEU A 7 -12.06 -6.98 55.85
N ARG A 8 -11.71 -5.76 56.27
CA ARG A 8 -10.86 -4.90 55.42
C ARG A 8 -9.40 -5.33 55.61
N LYS A 9 -8.91 -6.19 54.72
CA LYS A 9 -7.46 -6.35 54.50
C LYS A 9 -7.13 -5.65 53.20
N ASP A 10 -6.61 -4.44 53.30
CA ASP A 10 -5.94 -3.74 52.22
C ASP A 10 -4.77 -4.61 51.73
N LYS A 11 -4.99 -5.31 50.61
CA LYS A 11 -3.91 -5.81 49.77
C LYS A 11 -3.76 -4.84 48.61
N THR A 12 -2.93 -3.82 48.81
CA THR A 12 -2.41 -2.99 47.74
C THR A 12 -1.71 -3.91 46.73
N ILE A 13 -2.32 -4.10 45.56
CA ILE A 13 -1.70 -4.82 44.45
C ILE A 13 -0.62 -3.89 43.88
N VAL A 14 0.64 -4.13 44.25
CA VAL A 14 1.78 -3.42 43.68
C VAL A 14 2.04 -3.94 42.27
N THR A 15 1.63 -3.19 41.24
CA THR A 15 1.98 -3.47 39.85
C THR A 15 3.41 -2.97 39.60
N LYS A 16 4.34 -3.88 39.31
CA LYS A 16 5.67 -3.49 38.82
C LYS A 16 5.57 -3.15 37.33
N PRO A 17 6.35 -2.16 36.81
CA PRO A 17 6.31 -1.80 35.40
C PRO A 17 6.92 -2.93 34.57
N HIS A 18 6.07 -3.68 33.85
CA HIS A 18 6.46 -4.72 32.91
C HIS A 18 6.34 -4.19 31.48
N TRP A 19 7.25 -4.61 30.61
CA TRP A 19 7.20 -4.26 29.19
C TRP A 19 6.37 -5.31 28.46
N PHE A 20 5.31 -4.87 27.77
CA PHE A 20 4.34 -5.72 27.10
C PHE A 20 4.34 -5.42 25.59
N SER A 21 4.28 -6.48 24.78
CA SER A 21 3.96 -6.39 23.35
C SER A 21 2.62 -7.05 23.14
N TYR A 22 1.71 -6.37 22.42
CA TYR A 22 0.37 -6.84 22.11
C TYR A 22 0.24 -7.02 20.59
N THR A 23 -0.51 -8.05 20.19
CA THR A 23 -0.96 -8.19 18.81
C THR A 23 -2.40 -8.68 18.86
N GLN A 24 -3.32 -7.90 18.30
CA GLN A 24 -4.71 -8.32 18.15
C GLN A 24 -4.78 -9.24 16.95
N THR A 25 -5.36 -10.43 17.13
CA THR A 25 -5.72 -11.28 16.01
C THR A 25 -7.22 -11.51 16.08
N THR A 26 -7.94 -11.13 15.04
CA THR A 26 -9.37 -11.39 14.89
C THR A 26 -9.56 -12.69 14.12
N LEU A 27 -10.09 -13.68 14.82
CA LEU A 27 -11.11 -14.54 14.26
C LEU A 27 -12.31 -14.34 15.23
N GLY A 28 -13.57 -14.33 14.77
CA GLY A 28 -14.89 -13.99 15.39
C GLY A 28 -15.52 -14.59 16.67
N ASN A 29 -16.65 -15.36 16.55
CA ASN A 29 -17.54 -15.92 17.61
C ASN A 29 -17.41 -15.32 19.02
N ASN A 30 -17.70 -14.02 19.04
CA ASN A 30 -17.89 -13.01 20.07
C ASN A 30 -18.25 -13.40 21.52
N LYS A 31 -18.52 -14.65 21.91
CA LYS A 31 -18.81 -15.03 23.31
C LYS A 31 -17.61 -15.62 24.04
N ILE A 32 -16.53 -15.94 23.33
CA ILE A 32 -15.31 -16.48 23.93
C ILE A 32 -14.15 -15.56 23.62
N CYS A 33 -13.31 -15.35 24.63
CA CYS A 33 -12.07 -14.60 24.55
C CYS A 33 -10.88 -15.50 24.94
N ALA A 34 -9.81 -15.50 24.15
CA ALA A 34 -8.58 -16.19 24.48
C ALA A 34 -7.57 -15.24 25.15
N ILE A 35 -6.91 -15.67 26.22
CA ILE A 35 -5.76 -14.97 26.81
C ILE A 35 -4.56 -15.90 26.77
N SER A 36 -3.55 -15.52 26.01
CA SER A 36 -2.23 -16.15 25.96
C SER A 36 -1.22 -15.31 26.74
N VAL A 37 -0.54 -15.90 27.70
CA VAL A 37 0.53 -15.26 28.46
C VAL A 37 1.78 -16.11 28.41
N VAL A 38 2.92 -15.51 28.09
CA VAL A 38 4.22 -16.18 28.00
C VAL A 38 5.23 -15.48 28.90
N LEU A 39 5.81 -16.22 29.85
CA LEU A 39 6.99 -15.81 30.62
C LEU A 39 8.25 -16.13 29.80
N ASP A 40 8.99 -15.10 29.39
CA ASP A 40 10.26 -15.32 28.72
C ASP A 40 11.27 -16.04 29.61
N ALA A 41 12.23 -16.75 28.99
CA ALA A 41 13.28 -17.48 29.69
C ALA A 41 13.97 -16.65 30.79
N GLY A 42 14.14 -15.35 30.56
CA GLY A 42 14.70 -14.44 31.54
C GLY A 42 13.76 -14.02 32.68
N ALA A 43 12.44 -14.07 32.51
CA ALA A 43 11.47 -13.74 33.56
C ALA A 43 11.27 -14.87 34.58
N GLN A 44 11.68 -16.10 34.23
CA GLN A 44 11.51 -17.32 35.03
C GLN A 44 12.32 -17.33 36.34
N GLU A 45 13.37 -16.52 36.43
CA GLU A 45 14.15 -16.33 37.67
C GLU A 45 13.39 -15.47 38.70
N PHE A 46 12.43 -14.67 38.25
CA PHE A 46 11.72 -13.68 39.06
C PHE A 46 10.28 -14.09 39.39
N PHE A 47 9.71 -15.03 38.63
CA PHE A 47 8.34 -15.48 38.80
C PHE A 47 8.22 -17.00 38.79
N SER A 48 7.43 -17.55 39.73
CA SER A 48 7.18 -18.99 39.81
C SER A 48 6.00 -19.45 38.93
N GLY A 49 5.38 -18.53 38.18
CA GLY A 49 4.17 -18.78 37.41
C GLY A 49 3.42 -17.49 37.09
N ILE A 50 2.23 -17.62 36.49
CA ILE A 50 1.37 -16.52 36.04
C ILE A 50 0.10 -16.51 36.90
N ARG A 51 -0.34 -15.33 37.32
CA ARG A 51 -1.65 -15.10 37.94
C ARG A 51 -2.42 -14.08 37.12
N ILE A 52 -3.62 -14.42 36.68
CA ILE A 52 -4.52 -13.50 35.98
C ILE A 52 -5.67 -13.15 36.90
N ILE A 53 -5.92 -11.86 37.06
CA ILE A 53 -7.06 -11.32 37.80
C ILE A 53 -7.90 -10.53 36.82
N ILE A 54 -9.21 -10.77 36.77
CA ILE A 54 -10.17 -9.92 36.05
C ILE A 54 -11.03 -9.23 37.08
N VAL A 55 -11.11 -7.90 36.99
CA VAL A 55 -11.87 -7.04 37.88
C VAL A 55 -12.97 -6.31 37.12
N ARG A 56 -14.02 -5.87 37.83
CA ARG A 56 -15.05 -4.94 37.34
C ARG A 56 -15.30 -3.85 38.39
N LYS A 57 -15.90 -2.73 38.01
CA LYS A 57 -16.32 -1.69 38.99
C LYS A 57 -17.53 -2.13 39.81
N GLU A 58 -17.54 -1.87 41.11
CA GLU A 58 -18.70 -2.10 41.98
C GLU A 58 -19.84 -1.11 41.64
N GLY A 59 -21.09 -1.56 41.73
CA GLY A 59 -22.29 -0.72 41.52
C GLY A 59 -22.91 -0.77 40.12
N ILE A 60 -22.30 -1.49 39.17
CA ILE A 60 -22.94 -1.85 37.90
C ILE A 60 -23.92 -3.01 38.18
N GLU A 61 -25.19 -2.87 37.78
CA GLU A 61 -26.28 -3.81 38.11
C GLU A 61 -25.93 -5.29 37.85
N PRO A 62 -26.51 -6.24 38.62
CA PRO A 62 -26.10 -7.65 38.65
C PRO A 62 -26.40 -8.47 37.38
N ASN A 63 -26.83 -7.87 36.27
CA ASN A 63 -27.42 -8.62 35.15
C ASN A 63 -26.50 -9.02 33.98
N SER A 64 -25.28 -8.51 33.77
CA SER A 64 -24.76 -8.58 32.38
C SER A 64 -23.50 -9.37 32.08
N VAL A 65 -22.76 -10.02 33.01
CA VAL A 65 -21.67 -10.95 32.60
C VAL A 65 -21.41 -12.11 33.57
N ASP A 66 -21.64 -13.35 33.12
CA ASP A 66 -21.15 -14.59 33.75
C ASP A 66 -19.95 -15.11 32.96
N LEU A 67 -18.76 -15.07 33.57
CA LEU A 67 -17.54 -15.59 32.97
C LEU A 67 -17.39 -17.07 33.32
N LYS A 68 -17.53 -17.95 32.33
CA LYS A 68 -17.25 -19.38 32.41
C LYS A 68 -15.87 -19.70 31.85
N TYR A 69 -15.27 -20.77 32.34
CA TYR A 69 -13.88 -21.08 32.08
C TYR A 69 -13.69 -22.41 31.34
N CYS A 70 -12.91 -22.38 30.25
CA CYS A 70 -12.54 -23.53 29.44
C CYS A 70 -11.00 -23.63 29.32
N PHE A 71 -10.40 -24.69 29.87
CA PHE A 71 -8.96 -24.90 30.07
C PHE A 71 -8.34 -26.02 29.21
N ASP A 72 -7.38 -25.72 28.34
CA ASP A 72 -6.45 -26.75 27.83
C ASP A 72 -5.05 -26.47 28.39
N THR A 73 -4.56 -27.37 29.24
CA THR A 73 -3.23 -27.28 29.89
C THR A 73 -2.24 -28.28 29.32
N SER A 74 -2.53 -28.89 28.17
CA SER A 74 -1.65 -29.89 27.58
C SER A 74 -0.29 -29.28 27.20
N PRO A 75 0.80 -29.60 27.90
CA PRO A 75 2.13 -29.17 27.51
C PRO A 75 2.60 -30.12 26.42
N GLY A 76 2.43 -29.73 25.15
CA GLY A 76 3.15 -30.37 24.05
C GLY A 76 2.34 -31.09 22.96
N SER A 77 1.22 -30.54 22.50
CA SER A 77 0.69 -30.91 21.17
C SER A 77 0.77 -29.71 20.23
N ASP A 78 1.71 -29.78 19.29
CA ASP A 78 1.75 -29.07 18.01
C ASP A 78 1.24 -27.62 18.05
N LEU A 79 2.15 -26.71 18.41
CA LEU A 79 2.05 -25.31 18.03
C LEU A 79 1.76 -25.25 16.51
N TRP A 80 0.52 -24.87 16.19
CA TRP A 80 0.04 -24.45 14.87
C TRP A 80 -0.13 -25.54 13.80
N LYS A 81 -1.23 -26.30 13.90
CA LYS A 81 -1.96 -26.78 12.71
C LYS A 81 -3.39 -26.25 12.73
N PRO A 82 -3.73 -25.25 11.90
CA PRO A 82 -5.11 -24.80 11.73
C PRO A 82 -5.84 -25.79 10.81
N SER A 83 -6.19 -26.96 11.34
CA SER A 83 -7.04 -27.91 10.60
C SER A 83 -7.82 -28.79 11.56
N GLN A 84 -9.13 -28.54 11.58
CA GLN A 84 -10.24 -29.48 11.76
C GLN A 84 -10.19 -30.41 12.99
N HIS A 85 -11.15 -30.17 13.90
CA HIS A 85 -11.68 -31.03 14.97
C HIS A 85 -11.51 -30.46 16.39
N MET A 86 -12.37 -29.52 16.76
CA MET A 86 -12.46 -28.99 18.13
C MET A 86 -13.87 -29.16 18.72
N PHE A 87 -14.48 -30.35 18.55
CA PHE A 87 -15.80 -30.67 19.13
C PHE A 87 -15.84 -32.03 19.86
N SER A 88 -14.75 -32.46 20.47
CA SER A 88 -14.76 -33.66 21.31
C SER A 88 -13.95 -33.47 22.59
N THR A 89 -14.57 -32.89 23.63
CA THR A 89 -14.40 -33.28 25.06
C THR A 89 -15.20 -32.40 26.05
N HIS A 90 -16.42 -31.93 25.72
CA HIS A 90 -17.31 -31.33 26.73
C HIS A 90 -17.67 -32.31 27.89
N ARG A 91 -17.55 -33.63 27.69
CA ARG A 91 -17.75 -34.66 28.73
C ARG A 91 -16.52 -34.96 29.59
N GLY A 92 -15.29 -34.86 29.05
CA GLY A 92 -14.06 -35.08 29.82
C GLY A 92 -13.77 -33.96 30.82
N TYR A 93 -14.23 -32.76 30.50
CA TYR A 93 -13.98 -31.52 31.25
C TYR A 93 -14.63 -31.44 32.64
N LYS A 94 -15.83 -32.00 32.82
CA LYS A 94 -16.52 -31.95 34.12
C LYS A 94 -15.85 -32.80 35.20
N ALA A 95 -15.02 -33.78 34.83
CA ALA A 95 -14.31 -34.66 35.76
C ALA A 95 -13.08 -33.98 36.40
N ASN A 96 -12.33 -33.17 35.63
CA ASN A 96 -11.10 -32.51 36.09
C ASN A 96 -11.34 -31.23 36.91
N HIS A 97 -12.55 -30.65 36.82
CA HIS A 97 -12.95 -29.43 37.53
C HIS A 97 -12.90 -29.56 39.08
N ARG A 98 -12.95 -30.79 39.63
CA ARG A 98 -12.84 -31.03 41.08
C ARG A 98 -11.40 -31.10 41.60
N GLN A 99 -10.42 -31.43 40.75
CA GLN A 99 -9.01 -31.54 41.17
C GLN A 99 -8.28 -30.18 41.15
N SER A 100 -8.59 -29.31 40.17
CA SER A 100 -7.93 -28.00 40.04
C SER A 100 -8.28 -27.03 41.19
N LYS A 101 -9.53 -27.04 41.69
CA LYS A 101 -9.97 -26.18 42.81
C LYS A 101 -9.18 -26.45 44.12
N ALA A 102 -8.73 -27.69 44.32
CA ALA A 102 -7.93 -28.08 45.48
C ALA A 102 -6.46 -27.62 45.39
N GLN A 103 -5.91 -27.49 44.17
CA GLN A 103 -4.54 -27.00 43.96
C GLN A 103 -4.45 -25.47 44.01
N SER A 104 -5.48 -24.74 43.54
CA SER A 104 -5.50 -23.27 43.58
C SER A 104 -5.55 -22.71 45.02
N GLN A 105 -6.20 -23.40 45.96
CA GLN A 105 -6.18 -23.01 47.38
C GLN A 105 -4.81 -23.27 48.04
N CYS A 106 -4.04 -24.26 47.58
CA CYS A 106 -2.77 -24.64 48.19
C CYS A 106 -1.63 -23.63 47.92
N LEU A 107 -1.74 -22.81 46.86
CA LEU A 107 -0.74 -21.79 46.51
C LEU A 107 -0.93 -20.46 47.24
N ILE A 108 -2.10 -20.21 47.83
CA ILE A 108 -2.41 -18.93 48.51
C ILE A 108 -1.94 -18.93 49.99
N GLU A 109 -1.74 -20.09 50.61
CA GLU A 109 -1.51 -20.20 52.06
C GLU A 109 -0.05 -20.39 52.52
N LYS A 110 0.93 -20.48 51.62
CA LYS A 110 2.34 -20.59 52.02
C LYS A 110 3.05 -19.24 52.00
N SER A 111 2.84 -18.41 53.02
CA SER A 111 3.78 -17.34 53.34
C SER A 111 3.91 -17.11 54.85
N THR A 112 4.76 -17.89 55.51
CA THR A 112 5.43 -17.46 56.74
C THR A 112 6.79 -18.16 56.85
N HIS A 113 7.85 -17.37 56.65
CA HIS A 113 9.24 -17.60 57.06
C HIS A 113 10.05 -18.76 56.44
N GLN A 114 10.45 -18.61 55.18
CA GLN A 114 11.72 -19.08 54.55
C GLN A 114 11.93 -18.26 53.25
N PRO A 115 13.11 -18.23 52.58
CA PRO A 115 13.23 -17.57 51.28
C PRO A 115 12.35 -18.34 50.28
N GLY A 116 11.12 -17.88 50.12
CA GLY A 116 10.08 -18.57 49.39
C GLY A 116 10.36 -18.61 47.89
N PRO A 117 9.64 -19.47 47.15
CA PRO A 117 9.64 -19.43 45.70
C PRO A 117 9.34 -18.01 45.19
N PRO A 118 9.84 -17.62 44.00
CA PRO A 118 9.56 -16.30 43.43
C PRO A 118 8.04 -16.04 43.37
N PRO A 119 7.58 -14.78 43.45
CA PRO A 119 6.14 -14.50 43.39
C PRO A 119 5.52 -14.90 42.05
N LEU A 120 4.20 -15.00 41.97
CA LEU A 120 3.50 -15.13 40.68
C LEU A 120 3.53 -13.79 39.93
N CYS A 121 3.70 -13.84 38.60
CA CYS A 121 3.51 -12.67 37.74
C CYS A 121 2.01 -12.36 37.66
N THR A 122 1.57 -11.30 38.35
CA THR A 122 0.15 -10.93 38.42
C THR A 122 -0.20 -9.94 37.32
N ILE A 123 -1.14 -10.33 36.45
CA ILE A 123 -1.67 -9.52 35.35
C ILE A 123 -3.14 -9.24 35.66
N VAL A 124 -3.52 -7.96 35.67
CA VAL A 124 -4.88 -7.53 35.99
C VAL A 124 -5.56 -6.99 34.75
N PHE A 125 -6.70 -7.55 34.39
CA PHE A 125 -7.60 -7.03 33.38
C PHE A 125 -8.83 -6.40 34.04
N GLU A 126 -9.32 -5.32 33.46
CA GLU A 126 -10.61 -4.74 33.79
C GLU A 126 -11.62 -5.14 32.73
N LEU A 127 -12.75 -5.70 33.17
CA LEU A 127 -13.92 -5.94 32.34
C LEU A 127 -14.79 -4.69 32.37
N GLN A 128 -14.98 -4.08 31.21
CA GLN A 128 -15.75 -2.87 31.03
C GLN A 128 -17.01 -3.17 30.22
N ASP A 129 -18.13 -2.56 30.60
CA ASP A 129 -19.34 -2.57 29.78
C ASP A 129 -19.08 -1.68 28.55
N SER A 130 -19.29 -2.23 27.36
CA SER A 130 -19.14 -1.54 26.08
C SER A 130 -20.47 -1.37 25.35
N GLY A 131 -21.59 -1.66 26.02
CA GLY A 131 -22.93 -1.59 25.47
C GLY A 131 -23.26 -0.19 24.93
N ILE A 132 -23.50 -0.12 23.62
CA ILE A 132 -24.22 0.98 22.97
C ILE A 132 -25.53 0.34 22.50
N ASP A 133 -26.68 0.90 22.91
CA ASP A 133 -28.04 0.53 22.48
C ASP A 133 -28.36 -0.97 22.47
N GLY A 134 -28.83 -1.49 23.61
CA GLY A 134 -29.63 -2.74 23.68
C GLY A 134 -28.88 -4.07 23.48
N ASP A 135 -27.59 -4.06 23.13
CA ASP A 135 -26.78 -5.27 22.97
C ASP A 135 -25.75 -5.42 24.12
N PRO A 136 -25.85 -6.46 24.97
CA PRO A 136 -24.94 -6.67 26.09
C PRO A 136 -23.56 -7.09 25.57
N SER A 137 -22.63 -6.13 25.52
CA SER A 137 -21.25 -6.35 25.09
C SER A 137 -20.27 -5.83 26.12
N VAL A 138 -19.11 -6.48 26.20
CA VAL A 138 -18.06 -6.17 27.17
C VAL A 138 -16.68 -6.17 26.54
N CYS A 139 -15.78 -5.38 27.10
CA CYS A 139 -14.39 -5.28 26.68
C CYS A 139 -13.47 -5.68 27.83
N LEU A 140 -12.40 -6.42 27.53
CA LEU A 140 -11.31 -6.69 28.46
C LEU A 140 -10.16 -5.69 28.19
N THR A 141 -9.76 -4.98 29.24
CA THR A 141 -8.72 -3.95 29.12
C THR A 141 -7.60 -4.29 30.09
N LEU A 142 -6.36 -4.39 29.61
CA LEU A 142 -5.22 -4.59 30.50
C LEU A 142 -5.07 -3.35 31.39
N ARG A 143 -5.05 -3.54 32.71
CA ARG A 143 -4.99 -2.44 33.67
C ARG A 143 -3.54 -2.08 33.97
N SER A 144 -3.11 -0.89 33.54
CA SER A 144 -1.73 -0.41 33.72
C SER A 144 -1.49 0.28 35.07
N ASP A 145 -2.51 0.89 35.69
CA ASP A 145 -2.38 1.62 36.97
C ASP A 145 -3.55 1.36 37.94
N SER A 146 -3.24 1.38 39.24
CA SER A 146 -4.17 1.11 40.35
C SER A 146 -5.00 2.32 40.81
N ASN A 147 -4.87 3.50 40.18
CA ASN A 147 -5.44 4.77 40.68
C ASN A 147 -6.88 5.05 40.20
N SER A 148 -7.81 4.10 40.26
CA SER A 148 -9.24 4.44 40.11
C SER A 148 -9.92 4.52 41.47
N ASP A 149 -10.57 5.64 41.78
CA ASP A 149 -11.31 5.87 43.03
C ASP A 149 -12.58 5.00 43.18
N SER A 150 -12.97 4.27 42.13
CA SER A 150 -14.10 3.34 42.20
C SER A 150 -13.69 2.01 42.81
N PRO A 151 -14.42 1.48 43.80
CA PRO A 151 -14.13 0.15 44.34
C PRO A 151 -14.33 -0.92 43.25
N LEU A 152 -13.45 -1.92 43.26
CA LEU A 152 -13.38 -2.96 42.23
C LEU A 152 -13.73 -4.30 42.83
N GLN A 153 -14.53 -5.08 42.10
CA GLN A 153 -14.84 -6.45 42.41
C GLN A 153 -14.01 -7.39 41.53
N ILE A 154 -13.27 -8.31 42.16
CA ILE A 154 -12.62 -9.42 41.45
C ILE A 154 -13.71 -10.40 41.01
N ILE A 155 -13.78 -10.66 39.70
CA ILE A 155 -14.72 -11.62 39.10
C ILE A 155 -14.03 -12.86 38.55
N TYR A 156 -12.70 -12.80 38.38
CA TYR A 156 -11.88 -13.94 38.02
C TYR A 156 -10.51 -13.81 38.66
N ASP A 157 -9.99 -14.90 39.21
CA ASP A 157 -8.66 -14.97 39.81
C ASP A 157 -8.12 -16.39 39.62
N HIS A 158 -7.07 -16.50 38.81
CA HIS A 158 -6.49 -17.79 38.48
C HIS A 158 -4.98 -17.74 38.43
N ALA A 159 -4.33 -18.74 39.01
CA ALA A 159 -2.89 -18.87 39.08
C ALA A 159 -2.45 -20.22 38.51
N VAL A 160 -1.42 -20.18 37.66
CA VAL A 160 -0.80 -21.37 37.06
C VAL A 160 0.71 -21.29 37.23
N SER A 161 1.34 -22.42 37.55
CA SER A 161 2.79 -22.53 37.67
C SER A 161 3.51 -22.60 36.32
N ASP A 162 2.77 -22.73 35.22
CA ASP A 162 3.33 -22.88 33.89
C ASP A 162 3.88 -21.57 33.35
N LYS A 163 4.93 -21.71 32.53
CA LYS A 163 5.64 -20.59 31.89
C LYS A 163 4.88 -20.03 30.68
N VAL A 164 3.94 -20.82 30.16
CA VAL A 164 3.02 -20.45 29.10
C VAL A 164 1.63 -20.77 29.62
N PHE A 165 0.71 -19.83 29.43
CA PHE A 165 -0.66 -19.96 29.85
C PHE A 165 -1.59 -19.60 28.70
N LEU A 166 -2.60 -20.45 28.47
CA LEU A 166 -3.68 -20.18 27.53
C LEU A 166 -5.00 -20.37 28.27
N ALA A 167 -5.79 -19.30 28.37
CA ALA A 167 -7.15 -19.33 28.90
C ALA A 167 -8.15 -19.03 27.80
N PHE A 168 -9.28 -19.76 27.81
CA PHE A 168 -10.47 -19.36 27.09
C PHE A 168 -11.54 -18.94 28.11
N LEU A 169 -11.91 -17.67 28.05
CA LEU A 169 -12.95 -17.04 28.84
C LEU A 169 -14.23 -17.06 28.02
N GLU A 170 -15.24 -17.78 28.48
CA GLU A 170 -16.58 -17.74 27.91
C GLU A 170 -17.41 -16.74 28.70
N SER A 171 -18.25 -15.97 28.01
CA SER A 171 -19.11 -14.97 28.58
C SER A 171 -20.54 -15.18 28.05
N ASN A 172 -21.55 -14.93 28.89
CA ASN A 172 -22.93 -14.81 28.42
C ASN A 172 -23.16 -13.54 27.57
N SER A 173 -22.22 -12.60 27.57
CA SER A 173 -22.18 -11.36 26.79
C SER A 173 -21.07 -11.34 25.77
N ILE A 174 -21.23 -10.53 24.73
CA ILE A 174 -20.30 -10.47 23.61
C ILE A 174 -19.02 -9.71 24.01
N PHE A 175 -17.84 -10.31 23.83
CA PHE A 175 -16.58 -9.59 23.84
C PHE A 175 -16.47 -8.68 22.61
N ARG A 176 -16.19 -7.39 22.85
CA ARG A 176 -15.76 -6.44 21.83
C ARG A 176 -14.28 -6.18 22.02
N GLY A 177 -13.49 -6.39 20.97
CA GLY A 177 -12.14 -5.84 20.90
C GLY A 177 -12.16 -4.31 20.96
N MET A 178 -11.11 -3.70 21.54
CA MET A 178 -10.89 -2.25 21.47
C MET A 178 -10.54 -1.83 20.04
N GLY A 179 -11.54 -1.81 19.16
CA GLY A 179 -11.50 -0.99 17.96
C GLY A 179 -11.76 0.44 18.40
N THR A 180 -10.78 1.32 18.22
CA THR A 180 -11.06 2.76 18.17
C THR A 180 -12.08 2.98 17.07
N SER A 181 -13.36 3.12 17.45
CA SER A 181 -14.40 3.65 16.59
C SER A 181 -14.07 5.12 16.34
N SER A 182 -13.25 5.39 15.34
CA SER A 182 -13.36 6.64 14.61
C SER A 182 -14.38 6.40 13.49
N GLU A 183 -15.60 6.82 13.80
CA GLU A 183 -16.59 7.43 12.89
C GLU A 183 -17.18 6.60 11.73
N GLY A 184 -18.49 6.78 11.52
CA GLY A 184 -19.10 6.66 10.21
C GLY A 184 -19.92 5.40 9.95
N GLU A 185 -21.23 5.54 10.14
CA GLU A 185 -22.26 4.62 9.67
C GLU A 185 -22.15 4.37 8.15
N ASN A 186 -22.00 3.09 7.75
CA ASN A 186 -22.54 2.43 6.54
C ASN A 186 -21.75 1.18 6.12
N SER A 187 -21.33 0.34 7.07
CA SER A 187 -20.90 -1.03 6.76
C SER A 187 -22.09 -1.97 6.72
N MET A 188 -22.95 -1.82 5.70
CA MET A 188 -23.98 -2.80 5.37
C MET A 188 -23.37 -3.96 4.56
N PHE A 189 -22.35 -4.61 5.11
CA PHE A 189 -21.84 -5.92 4.68
C PHE A 189 -21.33 -6.64 5.91
N PHE A 190 -22.26 -7.12 6.74
CA PHE A 190 -21.97 -8.14 7.73
C PHE A 190 -21.62 -9.46 7.01
N THR A 191 -20.42 -9.58 6.46
CA THR A 191 -19.75 -10.88 6.51
C THR A 191 -19.44 -11.13 7.98
N ARG A 192 -20.24 -12.01 8.60
CA ARG A 192 -19.90 -12.66 9.87
C ARG A 192 -18.50 -13.25 9.73
N TYR A 193 -17.51 -12.56 10.28
CA TYR A 193 -16.19 -13.11 10.50
C TYR A 193 -16.29 -13.91 11.81
N ASP A 194 -16.05 -15.23 11.75
CA ASP A 194 -16.13 -16.24 12.83
C ASP A 194 -14.75 -16.53 13.49
N GLY A 195 -14.70 -16.90 14.79
CA GLY A 195 -13.47 -17.14 15.62
C GLY A 195 -13.56 -16.71 17.10
N ASN A 196 -12.54 -16.21 17.81
CA ASN A 196 -12.63 -15.62 19.17
C ASN A 196 -11.65 -14.43 19.36
N ASP A 197 -12.02 -13.38 20.12
CA ASP A 197 -11.12 -12.26 20.49
C ASP A 197 -9.92 -12.77 21.31
N SER A 198 -8.68 -12.45 20.92
CA SER A 198 -7.47 -12.96 21.60
C SER A 198 -6.55 -11.86 22.14
N TYR A 199 -6.09 -12.05 23.39
CA TYR A 199 -5.04 -11.27 24.05
C TYR A 199 -3.75 -12.09 24.05
N VAL A 200 -2.65 -11.51 23.60
CA VAL A 200 -1.31 -12.09 23.73
C VAL A 200 -0.47 -11.17 24.58
N ILE A 201 0.07 -11.68 25.69
CA ILE A 201 0.92 -10.96 26.63
C ILE A 201 2.25 -11.71 26.77
N ARG A 202 3.34 -11.02 26.44
CA ARG A 202 4.68 -11.51 26.70
C ARG A 202 5.30 -10.75 27.87
N VAL A 203 5.77 -11.47 28.89
CA VAL A 203 6.37 -10.89 30.10
C VAL A 203 7.88 -10.96 30.00
N LEU A 204 8.50 -9.79 29.94
CA LEU A 204 9.94 -9.62 29.87
C LEU A 204 10.57 -9.39 31.26
N PRO A 205 11.83 -9.79 31.47
CA PRO A 205 12.55 -9.50 32.71
C PRO A 205 12.72 -7.99 32.90
N VAL A 206 12.43 -7.49 34.11
CA VAL A 206 12.70 -6.11 34.53
C VAL A 206 13.98 -6.15 35.38
N SER A 207 15.05 -5.55 34.88
CA SER A 207 16.45 -5.86 35.24
C SER A 207 16.88 -5.52 36.67
N GLY A 208 17.63 -6.44 37.30
CA GLY A 208 18.94 -6.16 37.93
C GLY A 208 20.09 -6.48 36.93
N PRO A 209 21.37 -6.21 37.24
CA PRO A 209 22.44 -6.13 36.24
C PRO A 209 22.80 -7.51 35.67
N ARG A 210 22.34 -7.80 34.45
CA ARG A 210 22.77 -8.95 33.65
C ARG A 210 24.02 -8.60 32.84
N LYS A 211 24.88 -9.58 32.60
CA LYS A 211 25.89 -9.48 31.52
C LYS A 211 25.13 -9.24 30.21
N PRO A 212 25.45 -8.20 29.44
CA PRO A 212 24.75 -7.93 28.19
C PRO A 212 24.89 -9.15 27.29
N PHE A 213 23.76 -9.66 26.81
CA PHE A 213 23.76 -10.54 25.64
C PHE A 213 24.56 -9.78 24.56
N PRO A 214 25.60 -10.37 23.95
CA PRO A 214 26.36 -9.67 22.92
C PRO A 214 25.35 -9.24 21.86
N GLY A 215 25.21 -7.92 21.69
CA GLY A 215 24.25 -7.37 20.74
C GLY A 215 24.54 -7.99 19.38
N LEU A 216 23.55 -8.65 18.78
CA LEU A 216 23.71 -9.09 17.40
C LEU A 216 23.96 -7.85 16.54
N PRO A 217 24.92 -7.90 15.59
CA PRO A 217 25.08 -6.84 14.60
C PRO A 217 23.75 -6.54 13.92
N PHE A 218 23.51 -5.27 13.60
CA PHE A 218 22.26 -4.83 12.99
C PHE A 218 21.97 -5.60 11.70
N GLU A 219 23.00 -5.94 10.92
CA GLU A 219 22.89 -6.70 9.68
C GLU A 219 22.28 -8.09 9.92
N ILE A 220 22.57 -8.71 11.06
CA ILE A 220 21.99 -10.01 11.44
C ILE A 220 20.54 -9.83 11.87
N ILE A 221 20.24 -8.82 12.68
CA ILE A 221 18.87 -8.51 13.13
C ILE A 221 17.97 -8.18 11.93
N ARG A 222 18.49 -7.39 10.98
CA ARG A 222 17.83 -7.08 9.71
C ARG A 222 17.55 -8.33 8.91
N ARG A 223 18.54 -9.23 8.72
CA ARG A 223 18.33 -10.51 8.01
C ARG A 223 17.28 -11.39 8.69
N ILE A 224 17.28 -11.46 10.02
CA ILE A 224 16.26 -12.20 10.78
C ILE A 224 14.86 -11.63 10.48
N ALA A 225 14.72 -10.30 10.49
CA ALA A 225 13.43 -9.66 10.17
C ALA A 225 13.05 -9.85 8.69
N GLU A 226 13.98 -9.72 7.74
CA GLU A 226 13.74 -9.97 6.32
C GLU A 226 13.25 -11.41 6.09
N GLU A 227 13.89 -12.39 6.72
CA GLU A 227 13.50 -13.79 6.65
C GLU A 227 12.12 -14.02 7.30
N ALA A 228 11.92 -13.52 8.52
CA ALA A 228 10.66 -13.67 9.26
C ALA A 228 9.45 -13.05 8.54
N PHE A 229 9.67 -11.97 7.79
CA PHE A 229 8.63 -11.26 7.05
C PHE A 229 8.73 -11.43 5.53
N THR A 230 9.47 -12.44 5.03
CA THR A 230 9.67 -12.68 3.59
C THR A 230 8.34 -12.81 2.84
N TYR A 231 7.38 -13.52 3.42
CA TYR A 231 6.06 -13.75 2.81
C TYR A 231 5.05 -12.61 3.02
N ARG A 232 5.42 -11.54 3.75
CA ARG A 232 4.62 -10.31 3.94
C ARG A 232 3.13 -10.57 4.20
N TYR A 233 2.82 -11.49 5.11
CA TYR A 233 1.46 -11.83 5.53
C TYR A 233 0.68 -10.61 6.06
N THR A 234 -0.65 -10.66 6.10
CA THR A 234 -1.49 -9.56 6.61
C THR A 234 -1.04 -9.10 8.01
N GLY A 235 -0.71 -7.82 8.15
CA GLY A 235 -0.26 -7.24 9.44
C GLY A 235 1.24 -7.35 9.73
N TRP A 236 2.08 -7.87 8.82
CA TRP A 236 3.54 -8.02 9.02
C TRP A 236 4.24 -6.73 9.46
N ARG A 237 3.78 -5.56 8.99
CA ARG A 237 4.31 -4.24 9.38
C ARG A 237 4.08 -3.93 10.86
N ALA A 238 2.92 -4.30 11.40
CA ALA A 238 2.65 -4.16 12.83
C ALA A 238 3.57 -5.08 13.64
N SER A 239 3.77 -6.33 13.18
CA SER A 239 4.72 -7.26 13.80
C SER A 239 6.16 -6.75 13.75
N LEU A 240 6.60 -6.16 12.63
CA LEU A 240 7.92 -5.54 12.49
C LEU A 240 8.12 -4.40 13.50
N LEU A 241 7.13 -3.52 13.65
CA LEU A 241 7.17 -2.45 14.65
C LEU A 241 7.19 -3.01 16.07
N SER A 242 6.40 -4.05 16.37
CA SER A 242 6.43 -4.73 17.66
C SER A 242 7.82 -5.32 17.96
N CYS A 243 8.49 -5.92 16.96
CA CYS A 243 9.87 -6.38 17.10
C CYS A 243 10.84 -5.24 17.44
N ALA A 244 10.67 -4.08 16.80
CA ALA A 244 11.53 -2.93 17.04
C ALA A 244 11.35 -2.32 18.45
N LEU A 245 10.20 -2.56 19.09
CA LEU A 245 9.89 -2.12 20.45
C LEU A 245 10.40 -3.08 21.54
N VAL A 246 10.92 -4.26 21.19
CA VAL A 246 11.38 -5.26 22.18
C VAL A 246 12.57 -4.74 22.99
N CYS A 247 13.58 -4.17 22.32
CA CYS A 247 14.74 -3.57 23.00
C CYS A 247 15.51 -2.62 22.08
N LYS A 248 16.42 -1.82 22.67
CA LYS A 248 17.24 -0.84 21.93
C LYS A 248 18.05 -1.45 20.77
N ALA A 249 18.49 -2.71 20.89
CA ALA A 249 19.26 -3.37 19.83
C ALA A 249 18.41 -3.68 18.59
N TRP A 250 17.09 -3.84 18.75
CA TRP A 250 16.15 -4.15 17.66
C TRP A 250 15.47 -2.89 17.11
N HIS A 251 15.61 -1.75 17.79
CA HIS A 251 15.08 -0.46 17.37
C HIS A 251 15.41 -0.07 15.91
N PRO A 252 16.60 -0.38 15.36
CA PRO A 252 16.90 -0.16 13.94
C PRO A 252 15.95 -0.86 12.95
N LEU A 253 15.13 -1.83 13.38
CA LEU A 253 14.08 -2.41 12.54
C LEU A 253 12.98 -1.41 12.14
N ILE A 254 12.85 -0.29 12.86
CA ILE A 254 12.01 0.84 12.43
C ILE A 254 12.46 1.35 11.06
N ASP A 255 13.76 1.30 10.76
CA ASP A 255 14.28 1.79 9.48
C ASP A 255 13.75 0.97 8.30
N MET A 256 13.58 -0.34 8.52
CA MET A 256 12.97 -1.23 7.54
C MET A 256 11.50 -0.90 7.27
N PHE A 257 10.76 -0.36 8.25
CA PHE A 257 9.38 0.08 8.03
C PHE A 257 9.33 1.22 7.01
N PHE A 258 10.21 2.21 7.15
CA PHE A 258 10.28 3.36 6.23
C PHE A 258 10.82 2.97 4.84
N ASP A 259 11.81 2.07 4.77
CA ASP A 259 12.34 1.53 3.52
C ASP A 259 11.29 0.73 2.73
N THR A 260 10.26 0.20 3.40
CA THR A 260 9.23 -0.66 2.81
C THR A 260 7.85 -0.01 2.67
N LEU A 261 7.72 1.32 2.82
CA LEU A 261 6.45 2.03 2.58
C LEU A 261 5.89 1.77 1.17
N GLY A 262 6.78 1.62 0.18
CA GLY A 262 6.45 1.32 -1.21
C GLY A 262 6.03 -0.12 -1.53
N SER A 263 6.06 -1.02 -0.55
CA SER A 263 6.02 -2.47 -0.75
C SER A 263 4.71 -3.09 -0.21
N SER A 264 3.53 -2.79 -0.77
CA SER A 264 2.28 -3.42 -0.31
C SER A 264 1.81 -4.56 -1.22
N LEU A 265 1.37 -5.64 -0.59
CA LEU A 265 0.34 -6.56 -1.10
C LEU A 265 -1.02 -6.04 -0.59
N ASP A 266 -2.11 -6.32 -1.31
CA ASP A 266 -3.40 -5.60 -1.20
C ASP A 266 -4.05 -5.52 0.19
N ASN A 267 -3.61 -6.34 1.16
CA ASN A 267 -4.23 -6.46 2.48
C ASN A 267 -3.49 -5.78 3.65
N ASN A 268 -2.40 -5.03 3.41
CA ASN A 268 -1.65 -4.37 4.48
C ASN A 268 -1.40 -2.88 4.20
N ARG A 269 -2.46 -2.19 3.79
CA ARG A 269 -2.44 -0.77 3.47
C ARG A 269 -2.14 0.08 4.71
N LEU A 270 -1.38 1.14 4.53
CA LEU A 270 -0.90 2.04 5.57
C LEU A 270 -1.87 3.17 5.83
N ASN A 271 -2.02 3.58 7.09
CA ASN A 271 -2.70 4.83 7.40
C ASN A 271 -1.73 6.01 7.17
N PRO A 272 -1.99 6.91 6.19
CA PRO A 272 -1.06 7.97 5.84
C PRO A 272 -0.85 8.97 6.98
N ARG A 273 -1.87 9.24 7.81
CA ARG A 273 -1.78 10.10 8.99
C ARG A 273 -0.84 9.53 10.05
N LYS A 274 -0.85 8.22 10.26
CA LYS A 274 0.09 7.57 11.19
C LYS A 274 1.54 7.66 10.69
N VAL A 275 1.73 7.51 9.37
CA VAL A 275 3.07 7.63 8.74
C VAL A 275 3.56 9.08 8.80
N SER A 276 2.73 10.06 8.46
CA SER A 276 3.09 11.48 8.53
C SER A 276 3.44 11.89 9.96
N ASN A 277 2.62 11.54 10.95
CA ASN A 277 2.91 11.80 12.37
C ASN A 277 4.23 11.15 12.82
N SER A 278 4.55 9.95 12.33
CA SER A 278 5.81 9.29 12.65
C SER A 278 7.02 10.06 12.08
N LEU A 279 6.89 10.62 10.87
CA LEU A 279 7.92 11.47 10.25
C LEU A 279 8.00 12.86 10.87
N VAL A 280 6.93 13.39 11.47
CA VAL A 280 6.99 14.59 12.31
C VAL A 280 7.87 14.34 13.54
N MET A 281 7.68 13.19 14.18
CA MET A 281 8.43 12.83 15.39
C MET A 281 9.88 12.40 15.10
N GLN A 282 10.14 11.86 13.91
CA GLN A 282 11.45 11.34 13.48
C GLN A 282 11.76 11.81 12.05
N PRO A 283 12.01 13.12 11.84
CA PRO A 283 12.21 13.70 10.51
C PRO A 283 13.41 13.12 9.77
N GLU A 284 14.43 12.68 10.52
CA GLU A 284 15.59 12.03 9.95
C GLU A 284 15.21 10.76 9.19
N LYS A 285 14.16 10.02 9.57
CA LYS A 285 13.77 8.78 8.89
C LYS A 285 13.24 8.99 7.46
N GLY A 286 12.94 10.23 7.08
CA GLY A 286 12.52 10.57 5.72
C GLY A 286 13.52 10.12 4.63
N HIS A 287 14.83 10.07 4.94
CA HIS A 287 15.84 9.60 3.97
C HIS A 287 15.75 8.10 3.64
N LEU A 288 15.04 7.32 4.46
CA LEU A 288 14.83 5.89 4.26
C LEU A 288 13.66 5.62 3.32
N VAL A 289 12.79 6.60 3.11
CA VAL A 289 11.62 6.46 2.24
C VAL A 289 12.05 6.51 0.78
N ARG A 290 12.22 5.34 0.16
CA ARG A 290 12.61 5.23 -1.26
C ARG A 290 11.44 5.31 -2.22
N ARG A 291 10.24 4.92 -1.79
CA ARG A 291 9.05 4.88 -2.64
C ARG A 291 7.81 5.37 -1.91
N VAL A 292 7.11 6.29 -2.54
CA VAL A 292 5.79 6.77 -2.12
C VAL A 292 4.78 6.41 -3.19
N ASP A 293 3.87 5.50 -2.88
CA ASP A 293 2.82 5.03 -3.79
C ASP A 293 1.48 5.08 -3.07
N TYR A 294 0.57 5.93 -3.53
CA TYR A 294 -0.73 6.16 -2.89
C TYR A 294 -1.54 4.86 -2.71
N ARG A 295 -1.34 3.87 -3.59
CA ARG A 295 -2.06 2.58 -3.55
C ARG A 295 -1.70 1.72 -2.35
N ASN A 296 -0.56 2.00 -1.72
CA ASN A 296 -0.13 1.33 -0.50
C ASN A 296 -0.78 1.90 0.77
N PHE A 297 -1.59 2.96 0.64
CA PHE A 297 -2.27 3.60 1.75
C PHE A 297 -3.76 3.28 1.74
N CYS A 298 -4.39 3.28 2.92
CA CYS A 298 -5.83 3.06 3.05
C CYS A 298 -6.58 4.22 2.38
N PRO A 299 -7.46 3.96 1.41
CA PRO A 299 -8.22 5.01 0.75
C PRO A 299 -9.17 5.69 1.74
N ALA A 300 -9.40 6.99 1.53
CA ALA A 300 -10.36 7.75 2.32
C ALA A 300 -11.81 7.46 1.86
N PRO A 301 -12.74 7.11 2.78
CA PRO A 301 -14.16 6.87 2.49
C PRO A 301 -14.91 8.12 1.98
N ASP A 302 -14.58 9.32 2.46
CA ASP A 302 -15.29 10.57 2.13
C ASP A 302 -14.38 11.72 1.68
N ASP A 303 -14.97 12.85 1.28
CA ASP A 303 -14.27 14.01 0.71
C ASP A 303 -13.40 14.78 1.71
N LEU A 304 -13.78 14.85 2.99
CA LEU A 304 -12.99 15.55 4.02
C LEU A 304 -11.76 14.72 4.38
N GLU A 305 -11.94 13.41 4.55
CA GLU A 305 -10.85 12.47 4.76
C GLU A 305 -9.92 12.39 3.53
N ARG A 306 -10.41 12.67 2.31
CA ARG A 306 -9.57 12.77 1.11
C ARG A 306 -8.61 13.95 1.14
N ILE A 307 -9.04 15.10 1.63
CA ILE A 307 -8.16 16.27 1.79
C ILE A 307 -7.07 15.93 2.80
N ASP A 308 -7.45 15.36 3.95
CA ASP A 308 -6.48 14.94 4.97
C ASP A 308 -5.52 13.85 4.46
N PHE A 309 -6.03 12.85 3.75
CA PHE A 309 -5.23 11.80 3.11
C PHE A 309 -4.18 12.40 2.16
N SER A 310 -4.61 13.33 1.31
CA SER A 310 -3.75 13.98 0.33
C SER A 310 -2.71 14.89 1.00
N ASP A 311 -3.11 15.65 2.03
CA ASP A 311 -2.20 16.51 2.79
C ASP A 311 -1.15 15.68 3.53
N CYS A 312 -1.55 14.53 4.11
CA CYS A 312 -0.63 13.58 4.72
C CYS A 312 0.36 12.97 3.71
N LEU A 313 -0.10 12.58 2.51
CA LEU A 313 0.79 12.09 1.45
C LEU A 313 1.79 13.16 1.00
N ILE A 314 1.34 14.39 0.80
CA ILE A 314 2.20 15.54 0.47
C ILE A 314 3.22 15.77 1.58
N PHE A 315 2.81 15.65 2.84
CA PHE A 315 3.73 15.74 3.97
C PHE A 315 4.79 14.64 3.94
N VAL A 316 4.39 13.38 3.71
CA VAL A 316 5.35 12.26 3.57
C VAL A 316 6.34 12.55 2.44
N LEU A 317 5.89 13.02 1.28
CA LEU A 317 6.76 13.42 0.17
C LEU A 317 7.75 14.52 0.58
N ARG A 318 7.27 15.57 1.25
CA ARG A 318 8.10 16.69 1.70
C ARG A 318 9.23 16.24 2.63
N MET A 319 8.97 15.23 3.47
CA MET A 319 9.99 14.65 4.36
C MET A 319 10.94 13.68 3.63
N SER A 320 10.52 13.16 2.47
CA SER A 320 11.22 12.09 1.73
C SER A 320 12.02 12.64 0.55
N ILE A 321 12.96 13.56 0.83
CA ILE A 321 13.72 14.32 -0.20
C ILE A 321 14.48 13.41 -1.19
N PHE A 322 14.87 12.20 -0.75
CA PHE A 322 15.63 11.23 -1.54
C PHE A 322 14.80 10.10 -2.13
N VAL A 323 13.47 10.26 -2.20
CA VAL A 323 12.57 9.30 -2.83
C VAL A 323 12.97 9.04 -4.30
N GLU A 324 12.97 7.77 -4.68
CA GLU A 324 13.35 7.25 -6.00
C GLU A 324 12.10 7.05 -6.88
N GLU A 325 10.98 6.60 -6.29
CA GLU A 325 9.73 6.34 -7.00
C GLU A 325 8.54 7.04 -6.34
N VAL A 326 7.80 7.83 -7.12
CA VAL A 326 6.63 8.59 -6.67
C VAL A 326 5.44 8.24 -7.56
N ILE A 327 4.39 7.68 -6.97
CA ILE A 327 3.12 7.35 -7.63
C ILE A 327 1.99 8.03 -6.85
N LEU A 328 1.33 8.99 -7.49
CA LEU A 328 0.28 9.81 -6.89
C LEU A 328 -1.08 9.59 -7.56
N CYS A 329 -2.12 9.82 -6.77
CA CYS A 329 -3.49 9.94 -7.22
C CYS A 329 -3.86 11.41 -7.49
N VAL A 330 -5.11 11.65 -7.87
CA VAL A 330 -5.69 12.99 -7.99
C VAL A 330 -5.60 13.70 -6.64
N ILE A 331 -5.10 14.94 -6.65
CA ILE A 331 -4.93 15.79 -5.47
C ILE A 331 -5.98 16.91 -5.50
N PRO A 332 -6.66 17.21 -4.37
CA PRO A 332 -7.59 18.33 -4.28
C PRO A 332 -6.96 19.65 -4.70
N SER A 333 -7.74 20.50 -5.36
CA SER A 333 -7.30 21.82 -5.87
C SER A 333 -6.68 22.71 -4.80
N THR A 334 -7.20 22.65 -3.58
CA THR A 334 -6.70 23.38 -2.40
C THR A 334 -5.29 22.98 -1.96
N LEU A 335 -4.78 21.82 -2.40
CA LEU A 335 -3.50 21.27 -1.99
C LEU A 335 -2.45 21.26 -3.12
N ILE A 336 -2.80 21.67 -4.34
CA ILE A 336 -1.89 21.63 -5.49
C ILE A 336 -0.61 22.43 -5.23
N GLN A 337 -0.72 23.64 -4.68
CA GLN A 337 0.48 24.43 -4.41
C GLN A 337 1.42 23.73 -3.42
N LYS A 338 0.87 23.13 -2.35
CA LYS A 338 1.67 22.36 -1.38
C LYS A 338 2.34 21.15 -2.06
N LEU A 339 1.65 20.48 -2.98
CA LEU A 339 2.22 19.39 -3.77
C LEU A 339 3.40 19.90 -4.60
N LEU A 340 3.21 20.97 -5.37
CA LEU A 340 4.26 21.54 -6.23
C LEU A 340 5.49 21.94 -5.41
N ASP A 341 5.28 22.59 -4.27
CA ASP A 341 6.36 22.98 -3.35
C ASP A 341 7.13 21.76 -2.80
N ALA A 342 6.44 20.65 -2.56
CA ALA A 342 7.06 19.40 -2.13
C ALA A 342 7.84 18.73 -3.28
N LEU A 343 7.28 18.69 -4.50
CA LEU A 343 7.92 18.07 -5.66
C LEU A 343 9.24 18.77 -6.04
N VAL A 344 9.28 20.10 -6.00
CA VAL A 344 10.50 20.88 -6.30
C VAL A 344 11.67 20.54 -5.37
N GLN A 345 11.39 20.06 -4.15
CA GLN A 345 12.41 19.73 -3.16
C GLN A 345 13.04 18.35 -3.36
N LEU A 346 12.41 17.46 -4.14
CA LEU A 346 12.88 16.09 -4.35
C LEU A 346 14.17 16.06 -5.18
N LYS A 347 15.11 15.17 -4.82
CA LYS A 347 16.47 15.16 -5.38
C LYS A 347 16.86 13.89 -6.14
N ARG A 348 16.15 12.77 -5.92
CA ARG A 348 16.54 11.45 -6.43
C ARG A 348 15.50 10.72 -7.27
N VAL A 349 14.40 11.40 -7.61
CA VAL A 349 13.30 10.77 -8.35
C VAL A 349 13.79 10.18 -9.68
N GLU A 350 13.57 8.89 -9.86
CA GLU A 350 13.82 8.13 -11.08
C GLU A 350 12.52 7.84 -11.84
N ILE A 351 11.43 7.61 -11.09
CA ILE A 351 10.11 7.28 -11.61
C ILE A 351 9.09 8.23 -11.00
N PHE A 352 8.40 8.99 -11.84
CA PHE A 352 7.27 9.81 -11.43
C PHE A 352 6.03 9.43 -12.22
N THR A 353 4.96 9.13 -11.49
CA THR A 353 3.68 8.77 -12.07
C THR A 353 2.54 9.47 -11.36
N MET A 354 1.68 10.11 -12.14
CA MET A 354 0.44 10.70 -11.66
C MET A 354 -0.72 10.10 -12.47
N TYR A 355 -1.51 9.25 -11.83
CA TYR A 355 -2.66 8.60 -12.45
C TYR A 355 -3.97 9.28 -12.06
N MET A 356 -4.89 9.36 -13.01
CA MET A 356 -6.31 9.25 -12.74
C MET A 356 -6.60 7.79 -12.40
N GLY A 357 -6.44 7.42 -11.13
CA GLY A 357 -6.69 6.07 -10.68
C GLY A 357 -8.17 5.77 -10.56
N GLY A 358 -8.74 5.07 -11.56
CA GLY A 358 -9.61 3.87 -11.48
C GLY A 358 -10.81 3.78 -10.54
N PHE A 359 -11.01 4.73 -9.64
CA PHE A 359 -12.20 4.84 -8.84
C PHE A 359 -13.16 5.74 -9.60
N HIS A 360 -14.31 5.19 -9.95
CA HIS A 360 -15.48 5.94 -10.39
C HIS A 360 -15.93 6.88 -9.28
N TYR A 361 -15.20 7.97 -9.05
CA TYR A 361 -15.61 9.00 -8.11
C TYR A 361 -16.48 10.00 -8.90
N PRO A 362 -17.77 10.15 -8.55
CA PRO A 362 -18.61 11.18 -9.13
C PRO A 362 -18.08 12.53 -8.62
N VAL A 363 -17.32 13.23 -9.45
CA VAL A 363 -16.67 14.48 -9.06
C VAL A 363 -17.70 15.61 -9.11
N GLY A 364 -18.39 15.79 -7.97
CA GLY A 364 -19.18 16.99 -7.65
C GLY A 364 -18.35 18.15 -7.08
N GLY A 365 -17.01 18.00 -6.96
CA GLY A 365 -16.10 19.03 -6.47
C GLY A 365 -15.04 19.39 -7.51
N ARG A 366 -14.62 20.66 -7.62
CA ARG A 366 -13.60 21.09 -8.60
C ARG A 366 -12.22 20.45 -8.29
N THR A 367 -11.96 19.25 -8.81
CA THR A 367 -10.61 18.70 -8.91
C THR A 367 -9.82 19.55 -9.89
N GLN A 368 -8.75 20.18 -9.43
CA GLN A 368 -7.80 20.83 -10.32
C GLN A 368 -6.58 19.91 -10.48
N TYR A 369 -5.90 20.00 -11.61
CA TYR A 369 -4.71 19.19 -11.89
C TYR A 369 -3.51 20.11 -12.04
N PRO A 370 -2.28 19.67 -11.67
CA PRO A 370 -1.07 20.40 -12.03
C PRO A 370 -1.05 20.63 -13.54
N SER A 371 -0.79 21.86 -13.97
CA SER A 371 -0.61 22.13 -15.39
C SER A 371 0.67 21.46 -15.90
N ILE A 372 0.81 21.33 -17.22
CA ILE A 372 2.05 20.82 -17.81
C ILE A 372 3.25 21.72 -17.44
N VAL A 373 3.04 23.04 -17.35
CA VAL A 373 4.08 24.01 -16.99
C VAL A 373 4.52 23.85 -15.55
N ASP A 374 3.58 23.65 -14.62
CA ASP A 374 3.91 23.41 -13.21
C ASP A 374 4.65 22.10 -13.02
N THR A 375 4.27 21.08 -13.79
CA THR A 375 4.97 19.79 -13.80
C THR A 375 6.40 19.95 -14.32
N GLN A 376 6.59 20.64 -15.45
CA GLN A 376 7.92 20.93 -16.00
C GLN A 376 8.79 21.70 -15.01
N ARG A 377 8.23 22.72 -14.34
CA ARG A 377 8.92 23.48 -13.30
C ARG A 377 9.36 22.59 -12.13
N SER A 378 8.47 21.70 -11.69
CA SER A 378 8.72 20.79 -10.56
C SER A 378 9.83 19.78 -10.86
N ILE A 379 9.85 19.24 -12.08
CA ILE A 379 10.78 18.17 -12.45
C ILE A 379 12.06 18.66 -13.13
N ALA A 380 12.20 19.96 -13.41
CA ALA A 380 13.33 20.54 -14.15
C ALA A 380 14.71 20.14 -13.59
N ASN A 381 14.79 19.96 -12.26
CA ASN A 381 16.01 19.64 -11.54
C ASN A 381 16.21 18.15 -11.23
N TRP A 382 15.28 17.28 -11.64
CA TRP A 382 15.39 15.84 -11.38
C TRP A 382 16.31 15.17 -12.41
N THR A 383 17.61 15.21 -12.13
CA THR A 383 18.67 14.72 -13.03
C THR A 383 18.65 13.20 -13.24
N ASN A 384 18.01 12.46 -12.34
CA ASN A 384 17.90 11.00 -12.41
C ASN A 384 16.56 10.52 -12.96
N LEU A 385 15.64 11.43 -13.33
CA LEU A 385 14.32 11.04 -13.81
C LEU A 385 14.45 10.29 -15.15
N ARG A 386 13.97 9.04 -15.17
CA ARG A 386 13.97 8.13 -16.32
C ARG A 386 12.56 7.86 -16.84
N VAL A 387 11.56 7.82 -15.96
CA VAL A 387 10.17 7.52 -16.31
C VAL A 387 9.26 8.64 -15.85
N LEU A 388 8.52 9.23 -16.79
CA LEU A 388 7.47 10.21 -16.52
C LEU A 388 6.14 9.71 -17.09
N LYS A 389 5.13 9.53 -16.23
CA LYS A 389 3.77 9.16 -16.62
C LYS A 389 2.76 10.15 -16.05
N LEU A 390 2.05 10.86 -16.92
CA LEU A 390 1.02 11.82 -16.53
C LEU A 390 -0.30 11.46 -17.21
N SER A 391 -1.40 11.50 -16.46
CA SER A 391 -2.76 11.38 -16.98
C SER A 391 -3.61 12.55 -16.49
N SER A 392 -4.35 13.19 -17.39
CA SER A 392 -5.31 14.26 -17.08
C SER A 392 -4.69 15.45 -16.35
N TRP A 393 -4.18 16.41 -17.12
CA TRP A 393 -3.64 17.67 -16.59
C TRP A 393 -4.37 18.90 -17.17
N GLU A 394 -4.30 20.01 -16.44
CA GLU A 394 -4.92 21.27 -16.86
C GLU A 394 -4.13 21.99 -17.95
N GLU A 395 -4.85 22.78 -18.74
CA GLU A 395 -4.25 23.78 -19.60
C GLU A 395 -3.46 24.82 -18.78
N PRO A 396 -2.38 25.40 -19.35
CA PRO A 396 -1.66 26.48 -18.70
C PRO A 396 -2.61 27.65 -18.45
N ARG A 397 -2.74 28.08 -17.19
CA ARG A 397 -3.58 29.24 -16.82
C ARG A 397 -3.03 30.58 -17.31
N GLU A 398 -1.74 30.62 -17.63
CA GLU A 398 -1.04 31.81 -18.13
C GLU A 398 -0.53 31.54 -19.55
N ALA A 399 -1.21 32.13 -20.53
CA ALA A 399 -0.73 32.21 -21.91
C ALA A 399 0.52 33.11 -21.94
N GLY A 400 1.70 32.50 -21.80
CA GLY A 400 2.99 33.21 -21.87
C GLY A 400 4.02 32.87 -20.78
N ALA A 401 3.72 31.94 -19.87
CA ALA A 401 4.74 31.45 -18.93
C ALA A 401 5.85 30.71 -19.69
N LEU A 402 6.95 31.42 -19.92
CA LEU A 402 8.17 30.98 -20.58
C LEU A 402 8.61 29.59 -20.09
N CYS A 403 8.99 28.75 -21.05
CA CYS A 403 9.59 27.43 -20.81
C CYS A 403 10.58 27.52 -19.65
N ALA A 404 10.36 26.70 -18.61
CA ALA A 404 11.37 26.43 -17.60
C ALA A 404 12.71 26.10 -18.29
N ALA A 405 13.83 26.38 -17.64
CA ALA A 405 15.15 26.00 -18.17
C ALA A 405 15.11 24.54 -18.69
N PRO A 406 15.85 24.21 -19.76
CA PRO A 406 15.80 22.88 -20.36
C PRO A 406 15.94 21.79 -19.31
N SER A 407 15.11 20.75 -19.40
CA SER A 407 15.13 19.67 -18.43
C SER A 407 16.54 19.09 -18.31
N LYS A 408 17.01 18.85 -17.09
CA LYS A 408 18.26 18.11 -16.85
C LYS A 408 18.02 16.60 -16.69
N SER A 409 16.80 16.15 -16.95
CA SER A 409 16.38 14.76 -16.79
C SER A 409 17.02 13.84 -17.82
N ARG A 410 17.11 12.56 -17.47
CA ARG A 410 17.61 11.48 -18.33
C ARG A 410 16.45 10.61 -18.80
N LEU A 411 15.39 11.26 -19.30
CA LEU A 411 14.15 10.58 -19.65
C LEU A 411 14.39 9.49 -20.70
N GLU A 412 13.87 8.30 -20.41
CA GLU A 412 13.83 7.13 -21.29
C GLU A 412 12.38 6.81 -21.68
N HIS A 413 11.42 7.08 -20.79
CA HIS A 413 10.00 6.79 -21.00
C HIS A 413 9.16 8.04 -20.69
N LEU A 414 8.42 8.51 -21.70
CA LEU A 414 7.49 9.62 -21.59
C LEU A 414 6.08 9.15 -21.99
N TRP A 415 5.17 9.15 -21.03
CA TRP A 415 3.77 8.81 -21.25
C TRP A 415 2.89 9.96 -20.79
N LEU A 416 2.18 10.57 -21.74
CA LEU A 416 1.28 11.68 -21.54
C LEU A 416 -0.10 11.24 -22.07
N LYS A 417 -1.13 11.29 -21.22
CA LYS A 417 -2.51 10.97 -21.58
C LYS A 417 -3.53 12.04 -21.17
N ASN A 418 -4.46 12.39 -22.07
CA ASN A 418 -5.58 13.31 -21.83
C ASN A 418 -5.11 14.71 -21.36
N GLY A 419 -4.65 15.56 -22.27
CA GLY A 419 -4.32 16.93 -21.91
C GLY A 419 -3.90 17.79 -23.09
N SER A 420 -3.51 19.03 -22.79
CA SER A 420 -3.19 20.04 -23.80
C SER A 420 -1.75 20.49 -23.62
N LEU A 421 -0.97 20.50 -24.71
CA LEU A 421 0.38 21.06 -24.71
C LEU A 421 0.82 21.45 -26.12
N THR A 422 1.68 22.46 -26.21
CA THR A 422 2.27 22.93 -27.48
C THR A 422 3.50 22.11 -27.88
N GLY A 423 3.89 22.21 -29.15
CA GLY A 423 5.13 21.59 -29.66
C GLY A 423 6.40 22.02 -28.90
N GLU A 424 6.47 23.28 -28.46
CA GLU A 424 7.59 23.79 -27.65
C GLU A 424 7.63 23.14 -26.27
N GLN A 425 6.46 23.03 -25.61
CA GLN A 425 6.34 22.35 -24.33
C GLN A 425 6.69 20.86 -24.45
N LEU A 426 6.31 20.21 -25.55
CA LEU A 426 6.69 18.82 -25.81
C LEU A 426 8.20 18.67 -25.98
N SER A 427 8.80 19.57 -26.77
CA SER A 427 10.24 19.60 -27.06
C SER A 427 11.10 19.82 -25.83
N TRP A 428 10.55 20.40 -24.75
CA TRP A 428 11.23 20.59 -23.47
C TRP A 428 11.66 19.26 -22.83
N PHE A 429 10.88 18.19 -23.02
CA PHE A 429 11.20 16.85 -22.49
C PHE A 429 12.36 16.17 -23.24
N ALA A 430 12.59 16.56 -24.50
CA ALA A 430 13.70 16.09 -25.32
C ALA A 430 14.97 16.91 -25.08
N SER A 431 15.44 16.94 -23.82
CA SER A 431 16.70 17.56 -23.46
C SER A 431 17.90 16.83 -24.09
N PRO A 432 19.08 17.46 -24.19
CA PRO A 432 20.30 16.78 -24.65
C PRO A 432 20.72 15.56 -23.80
N TYR A 433 20.22 15.47 -22.57
CA TYR A 433 20.49 14.36 -21.65
C TYR A 433 19.45 13.24 -21.77
N SER A 434 18.27 13.55 -22.31
CA SER A 434 17.19 12.60 -22.52
C SER A 434 17.55 11.63 -23.64
N ARG A 435 17.21 10.35 -23.47
CA ARG A 435 17.36 9.30 -24.48
C ARG A 435 16.05 8.54 -24.57
N ILE A 436 15.00 9.25 -24.99
CA ILE A 436 13.64 8.72 -25.02
C ILE A 436 13.59 7.51 -25.96
N ARG A 437 13.20 6.38 -25.39
CA ARG A 437 12.98 5.10 -26.07
C ARG A 437 11.49 4.86 -26.27
N ASP A 438 10.67 5.25 -25.29
CA ASP A 438 9.24 5.06 -25.34
C ASP A 438 8.53 6.41 -25.21
N LEU A 439 7.80 6.79 -26.26
CA LEU A 439 6.97 7.99 -26.30
C LEU A 439 5.51 7.58 -26.48
N SER A 440 4.64 8.07 -25.62
CA SER A 440 3.19 7.89 -25.74
C SER A 440 2.49 9.22 -25.52
N LEU A 441 1.76 9.68 -26.53
CA LEU A 441 0.95 10.88 -26.57
C LEU A 441 -0.49 10.43 -26.86
N ILE A 442 -1.30 10.28 -25.81
CA ILE A 442 -2.63 9.72 -25.92
C ILE A 442 -3.66 10.82 -25.67
N ASN A 443 -4.57 11.08 -26.60
CA ASN A 443 -5.59 12.12 -26.48
C ASN A 443 -5.00 13.50 -26.11
N ILE A 444 -3.96 13.90 -26.84
CA ILE A 444 -3.30 15.20 -26.65
C ILE A 444 -3.85 16.21 -27.66
N VAL A 445 -4.18 17.40 -27.19
CA VAL A 445 -4.58 18.54 -28.02
C VAL A 445 -3.51 19.64 -28.01
N GLY A 446 -3.54 20.52 -29.02
CA GLY A 446 -2.62 21.67 -29.13
C GLY A 446 -1.26 21.36 -29.77
N LEU A 447 -1.04 20.12 -30.22
CA LEU A 447 0.15 19.74 -30.96
C LEU A 447 0.12 20.33 -32.37
N SER A 448 1.29 20.76 -32.86
CA SER A 448 1.50 21.17 -34.24
C SER A 448 2.48 20.22 -34.94
N ASN A 449 2.36 20.09 -36.26
CA ASN A 449 3.26 19.25 -37.05
C ASN A 449 4.71 19.73 -36.96
N SER A 450 4.94 21.04 -37.02
CA SER A 450 6.25 21.65 -36.79
C SER A 450 6.84 21.31 -35.41
N GLY A 451 6.01 21.28 -34.37
CA GLY A 451 6.38 20.90 -33.01
C GLY A 451 6.78 19.43 -32.89
N LEU A 452 6.02 18.53 -33.51
CA LEU A 452 6.36 17.11 -33.58
C LEU A 452 7.62 16.87 -34.40
N SER A 453 7.81 17.60 -35.51
CA SER A 453 9.02 17.51 -36.33
C SER A 453 10.27 17.86 -35.52
N ALA A 454 10.23 18.99 -34.80
CA ALA A 454 11.32 19.41 -33.91
C ALA A 454 11.61 18.40 -32.79
N LEU A 455 10.58 17.73 -32.26
CA LEU A 455 10.75 16.65 -31.29
C LEU A 455 11.41 15.43 -31.93
N PHE A 456 10.86 14.94 -33.05
CA PHE A 456 11.33 13.72 -33.69
C PHE A 456 12.76 13.86 -34.20
N ASP A 457 13.18 15.04 -34.65
CA ASP A 457 14.58 15.28 -35.02
C ASP A 457 15.55 15.01 -33.87
N LYS A 458 15.12 15.21 -32.61
CA LYS A 458 15.93 14.93 -31.42
C LYS A 458 15.87 13.46 -30.98
N ILE A 459 14.70 12.82 -31.05
CA ILE A 459 14.47 11.51 -30.41
C ILE A 459 14.46 10.31 -31.37
N SER A 460 14.32 10.54 -32.68
CA SER A 460 14.25 9.46 -33.69
C SER A 460 15.36 8.41 -33.57
N PRO A 461 16.64 8.78 -33.32
CA PRO A 461 17.71 7.80 -33.23
C PRO A 461 17.59 6.81 -32.05
N THR A 462 16.85 7.15 -31.01
CA THR A 462 16.73 6.35 -29.78
C THR A 462 15.37 5.68 -29.60
N LEU A 463 14.36 6.10 -30.36
CA LEU A 463 12.97 5.68 -30.19
C LEU A 463 12.77 4.20 -30.58
N LYS A 464 12.10 3.45 -29.69
CA LYS A 464 11.71 2.04 -29.84
C LYS A 464 10.20 1.85 -29.85
N TYR A 465 9.48 2.64 -29.07
CA TYR A 465 8.04 2.65 -29.00
C TYR A 465 7.48 4.06 -29.23
N LEU A 466 6.47 4.16 -30.08
CA LEU A 466 5.73 5.39 -30.35
C LEU A 466 4.23 5.14 -30.26
N SER A 467 3.51 6.00 -29.55
CA SER A 467 2.06 6.07 -29.63
C SER A 467 1.60 7.52 -29.71
N THR A 468 0.68 7.81 -30.63
CA THR A 468 0.02 9.12 -30.80
C THR A 468 -1.51 9.04 -30.78
N THR A 469 -2.05 7.93 -30.28
CA THR A 469 -3.47 7.56 -30.37
C THR A 469 -4.41 8.66 -29.85
N GLY A 470 -5.43 9.01 -30.63
CA GLY A 470 -6.45 10.01 -30.29
C GLY A 470 -5.93 11.45 -30.14
N SER A 471 -4.67 11.72 -30.49
CA SER A 471 -4.11 13.07 -30.47
C SER A 471 -4.35 13.78 -31.79
N THR A 472 -4.78 15.03 -31.73
CA THR A 472 -4.99 15.88 -32.92
C THR A 472 -3.80 16.79 -33.12
N VAL A 473 -3.40 16.99 -34.38
CA VAL A 473 -2.24 17.81 -34.73
C VAL A 473 -2.62 18.80 -35.82
N SER A 474 -2.35 20.08 -35.56
CA SER A 474 -2.52 21.13 -36.57
C SER A 474 -1.37 21.09 -37.58
N ARG A 475 -1.70 21.29 -38.85
CA ARG A 475 -0.76 21.28 -39.97
C ARG A 475 -1.13 22.34 -41.00
N GLU A 476 -0.14 22.95 -41.64
CA GLU A 476 -0.36 23.75 -42.84
C GLU A 476 -0.59 22.85 -44.07
N VAL A 477 -1.32 23.35 -45.08
CA VAL A 477 -1.78 22.54 -46.23
C VAL A 477 -0.62 21.87 -46.97
N ASP A 478 0.48 22.60 -47.19
CA ASP A 478 1.63 22.15 -47.98
C ASP A 478 2.79 21.57 -47.13
N GLU A 479 2.61 21.45 -45.82
CA GLU A 479 3.64 20.94 -44.92
C GLU A 479 3.72 19.41 -44.99
N ALA A 480 4.94 18.87 -45.12
CA ALA A 480 5.17 17.43 -45.04
C ALA A 480 4.86 16.91 -43.63
N TYR A 481 4.25 15.73 -43.53
CA TYR A 481 3.96 15.10 -42.24
C TYR A 481 5.26 14.83 -41.47
N ALA A 482 5.30 15.27 -40.21
CA ALA A 482 6.48 15.14 -39.36
C ALA A 482 6.95 13.68 -39.22
N LEU A 483 6.02 12.72 -39.13
CA LEU A 483 6.35 11.31 -39.05
C LEU A 483 6.93 10.76 -40.34
N ASP A 484 6.39 11.14 -41.51
CA ASP A 484 6.91 10.69 -42.81
C ASP A 484 8.38 11.12 -42.98
N VAL A 485 8.71 12.34 -42.58
CA VAL A 485 10.08 12.89 -42.65
C VAL A 485 11.01 12.24 -41.63
N ALA A 486 10.51 11.91 -40.44
CA ALA A 486 11.33 11.38 -39.35
C ALA A 486 11.55 9.85 -39.44
N MET A 487 10.63 9.10 -40.04
CA MET A 487 10.66 7.64 -40.09
C MET A 487 11.98 7.02 -40.60
N PRO A 488 12.65 7.55 -41.65
CA PRO A 488 13.97 7.05 -42.08
C PRO A 488 15.04 7.10 -40.99
N LYS A 489 14.92 8.04 -40.04
CA LYS A 489 15.85 8.23 -38.92
C LYS A 489 15.55 7.29 -37.75
N MET A 490 14.33 6.73 -37.68
CA MET A 490 13.84 5.87 -36.59
C MET A 490 14.25 4.39 -36.76
N LYS A 491 15.56 4.13 -36.82
CA LYS A 491 16.09 2.78 -37.07
C LYS A 491 15.76 1.77 -35.96
N LEU A 492 15.64 2.24 -34.72
CA LEU A 492 15.36 1.41 -33.54
C LEU A 492 13.87 1.21 -33.25
N LEU A 493 12.98 1.87 -34.01
CA LEU A 493 11.55 1.81 -33.77
C LEU A 493 11.02 0.40 -34.07
N GLN A 494 10.42 -0.21 -33.07
CA GLN A 494 9.86 -1.57 -33.10
C GLN A 494 8.34 -1.54 -33.08
N THR A 495 7.73 -0.59 -32.36
CA THR A 495 6.28 -0.55 -32.20
C THR A 495 5.76 0.87 -32.37
N ALA A 496 4.74 1.03 -33.21
CA ALA A 496 4.10 2.31 -33.49
C ALA A 496 2.57 2.18 -33.45
N HIS A 497 1.88 2.99 -32.64
CA HIS A 497 0.42 3.10 -32.61
C HIS A 497 0.02 4.54 -32.95
N ILE A 498 -0.38 4.77 -34.19
CA ILE A 498 -0.42 6.11 -34.78
C ILE A 498 -1.86 6.51 -35.09
N HIS A 499 -2.22 7.76 -34.81
CA HIS A 499 -3.44 8.36 -35.34
C HIS A 499 -3.24 8.69 -36.83
N GLY A 500 -4.18 8.28 -37.69
CA GLY A 500 -4.01 8.29 -39.15
C GLY A 500 -3.88 9.68 -39.76
N ASP A 501 -4.36 10.73 -39.09
CA ASP A 501 -4.11 12.13 -39.47
C ASP A 501 -2.64 12.55 -39.37
N LEU A 502 -1.75 11.71 -38.83
CA LEU A 502 -0.33 12.01 -38.65
C LEU A 502 0.58 11.31 -39.64
N VAL A 503 0.01 10.47 -40.50
CA VAL A 503 0.77 9.51 -41.28
C VAL A 503 0.20 9.30 -42.67
N THR A 504 1.09 9.12 -43.64
CA THR A 504 0.73 8.62 -44.97
C THR A 504 1.42 7.30 -45.27
N HIS A 505 1.17 6.73 -46.46
CA HIS A 505 1.86 5.55 -46.95
C HIS A 505 3.40 5.71 -46.94
N LEU A 506 3.92 6.95 -46.91
CA LEU A 506 5.36 7.23 -46.81
C LEU A 506 5.97 6.77 -45.48
N SER A 507 5.31 6.97 -44.33
CA SER A 507 5.81 6.40 -43.07
C SER A 507 5.85 4.87 -43.07
N ILE A 508 5.00 4.22 -43.87
CA ILE A 508 5.06 2.75 -44.03
C ILE A 508 6.27 2.40 -44.88
N SER A 509 6.41 3.01 -46.06
CA SER A 509 7.46 2.67 -47.03
C SER A 509 8.87 3.07 -46.55
N ALA A 510 8.99 4.14 -45.78
CA ALA A 510 10.25 4.76 -45.35
C ALA A 510 10.89 4.09 -44.12
N LYS A 511 10.18 3.17 -43.44
CA LYS A 511 10.73 2.44 -42.29
C LYS A 511 11.95 1.62 -42.71
N PRO A 512 13.14 1.86 -42.12
CA PRO A 512 14.30 1.05 -42.40
C PRO A 512 14.11 -0.41 -41.94
N LYS A 513 14.57 -1.36 -42.76
CA LYS A 513 14.66 -2.78 -42.38
C LYS A 513 15.54 -2.94 -41.14
N ALA A 514 15.12 -3.82 -40.23
CA ALA A 514 15.92 -4.14 -39.05
C ALA A 514 17.25 -4.78 -39.44
N HIS A 515 18.31 -4.48 -38.69
CA HIS A 515 19.59 -5.19 -38.84
C HIS A 515 19.52 -6.64 -38.35
N ASP A 516 18.67 -6.91 -37.35
CA ASP A 516 18.42 -8.23 -36.80
C ASP A 516 17.07 -8.76 -37.33
N PRO A 517 17.07 -9.86 -38.10
CA PRO A 517 15.85 -10.44 -38.66
C PRO A 517 14.89 -11.03 -37.60
N SER A 518 15.34 -11.23 -36.35
CA SER A 518 14.47 -11.66 -35.24
C SER A 518 13.63 -10.54 -34.64
N THR A 519 13.96 -9.27 -34.94
CA THR A 519 13.21 -8.12 -34.43
C THR A 519 11.88 -8.00 -35.18
N GLN A 520 10.77 -8.13 -34.45
CA GLN A 520 9.44 -7.90 -35.00
C GLN A 520 9.08 -6.41 -34.91
N ASN A 521 8.99 -5.75 -36.05
CA ASN A 521 8.52 -4.38 -36.17
C ASN A 521 7.01 -4.38 -36.48
N PHE A 522 6.24 -3.64 -35.70
CA PHE A 522 4.79 -3.53 -35.80
C PHE A 522 4.33 -2.08 -35.85
N ILE A 523 3.42 -1.77 -36.78
CA ILE A 523 2.71 -0.49 -36.84
C ILE A 523 1.20 -0.73 -36.89
N SER A 524 0.48 0.01 -36.05
CA SER A 524 -0.98 0.10 -36.03
C SER A 524 -1.38 1.54 -36.32
N ILE A 525 -2.32 1.76 -37.23
CA ILE A 525 -2.82 3.08 -37.59
C ILE A 525 -4.33 3.11 -37.41
N TYR A 526 -4.83 4.09 -36.66
CA TYR A 526 -6.26 4.27 -36.34
C TYR A 526 -6.80 5.53 -37.02
N GLY A 527 -7.97 5.45 -37.65
CA GLY A 527 -8.60 6.58 -38.34
C GLY A 527 -7.73 7.11 -39.48
N ALA A 528 -7.60 6.34 -40.57
CA ALA A 528 -6.60 6.55 -41.64
C ALA A 528 -7.16 7.21 -42.93
N PRO A 529 -7.61 8.47 -42.92
CA PRO A 529 -8.28 9.09 -44.07
C PRO A 529 -7.36 9.28 -45.28
N HIS A 530 -6.05 9.33 -45.07
CA HIS A 530 -5.04 9.54 -46.12
C HIS A 530 -4.45 8.24 -46.69
N MET A 531 -4.91 7.08 -46.20
CA MET A 531 -4.49 5.76 -46.68
C MET A 531 -5.43 5.17 -47.75
N ASN A 532 -6.29 6.01 -48.35
CA ASN A 532 -7.26 5.59 -49.36
C ASN A 532 -6.64 5.29 -50.75
N ASP A 533 -5.36 5.65 -50.97
CA ASP A 533 -4.63 5.25 -52.18
C ASP A 533 -4.01 3.86 -51.98
N SER A 534 -4.79 2.85 -52.38
CA SER A 534 -4.39 1.45 -52.29
C SER A 534 -3.13 1.13 -53.08
N GLU A 535 -2.91 1.76 -54.23
CA GLU A 535 -1.71 1.54 -55.05
C GLU A 535 -0.45 2.11 -54.39
N ALA A 536 -0.56 3.23 -53.70
CA ALA A 536 0.55 3.77 -52.92
C ALA A 536 0.92 2.86 -51.74
N LEU A 537 -0.08 2.29 -51.06
CA LEU A 537 0.14 1.35 -49.97
C LEU A 537 0.74 0.01 -50.44
N LEU A 538 0.23 -0.54 -51.55
CA LEU A 538 0.79 -1.76 -52.16
C LEU A 538 2.26 -1.57 -52.55
N ARG A 539 2.62 -0.38 -53.03
CA ARG A 539 4.03 -0.02 -53.27
C ARG A 539 4.84 0.05 -51.98
N ALA A 540 4.26 0.53 -50.89
CA ALA A 540 4.92 0.62 -49.59
C ALA A 540 5.31 -0.76 -49.01
N PHE A 541 4.47 -1.78 -49.20
CA PHE A 541 4.77 -3.16 -48.74
C PHE A 541 6.04 -3.74 -49.36
N LYS A 542 6.40 -3.33 -50.58
CA LYS A 542 7.60 -3.83 -51.27
C LYS A 542 8.91 -3.32 -50.65
N THR A 543 8.89 -2.17 -50.00
CA THR A 543 10.11 -1.49 -49.52
C THR A 543 10.18 -1.38 -48.00
N THR A 544 9.08 -1.59 -47.30
CA THR A 544 8.99 -1.36 -45.86
C THR A 544 9.87 -2.29 -45.02
N GLY A 545 10.30 -1.78 -43.87
CA GLY A 545 10.91 -2.54 -42.78
C GLY A 545 9.94 -3.03 -41.71
N TRP A 546 8.63 -2.79 -41.85
CA TRP A 546 7.60 -3.32 -40.95
C TRP A 546 7.34 -4.81 -41.22
N ASN A 547 7.20 -5.60 -40.16
CA ASN A 547 6.84 -7.03 -40.25
C ASN A 547 5.34 -7.25 -40.10
N ALA A 548 4.66 -6.34 -39.40
CA ALA A 548 3.22 -6.38 -39.21
C ALA A 548 2.63 -4.97 -39.31
N ILE A 549 1.51 -4.86 -40.01
CA ILE A 549 0.80 -3.61 -40.29
C ILE A 549 -0.68 -3.84 -39.99
N GLU A 550 -1.22 -3.03 -39.09
CA GLU A 550 -2.64 -3.01 -38.75
C GLU A 550 -3.25 -1.65 -39.12
N LEU A 551 -4.33 -1.69 -39.90
CA LEU A 551 -5.07 -0.49 -40.32
C LEU A 551 -6.50 -0.60 -39.81
N ALA A 552 -6.87 0.30 -38.90
CA ALA A 552 -8.24 0.52 -38.47
C ALA A 552 -8.77 1.76 -39.20
N SER A 553 -9.78 1.56 -40.06
CA SER A 553 -10.38 2.63 -40.87
C SER A 553 -11.83 2.83 -40.49
N ASP A 554 -12.17 4.08 -40.15
CA ASP A 554 -13.55 4.52 -39.89
C ASP A 554 -14.35 4.67 -41.21
N ASN A 555 -13.65 4.62 -42.35
CA ASN A 555 -14.24 4.83 -43.67
C ASN A 555 -14.40 3.50 -44.41
N THR A 556 -15.59 2.91 -44.28
CA THR A 556 -16.02 1.66 -44.95
C THR A 556 -15.99 1.74 -46.48
N LEU A 557 -16.05 2.96 -47.06
CA LEU A 557 -16.16 3.16 -48.51
C LEU A 557 -14.82 3.10 -49.26
N ALA A 558 -13.69 3.33 -48.59
CA ALA A 558 -12.36 3.38 -49.24
C ALA A 558 -11.69 1.99 -49.35
N TRP A 559 -12.12 1.03 -48.53
CA TRP A 559 -11.54 -0.32 -48.45
C TRP A 559 -12.59 -1.37 -48.83
N ASN A 560 -12.92 -1.45 -50.12
CA ASN A 560 -13.75 -2.55 -50.62
C ASN A 560 -13.02 -3.91 -50.49
N ASN A 561 -13.78 -5.01 -50.53
CA ASN A 561 -13.24 -6.37 -50.36
C ASN A 561 -12.08 -6.67 -51.34
N ASP A 562 -12.18 -6.21 -52.60
CA ASP A 562 -11.13 -6.39 -53.61
C ASP A 562 -9.80 -5.72 -53.19
N THR A 563 -9.86 -4.50 -52.69
CA THR A 563 -8.68 -3.76 -52.23
C THR A 563 -8.05 -4.42 -51.01
N GLN A 564 -8.87 -4.91 -50.08
CA GLN A 564 -8.40 -5.66 -48.91
C GLN A 564 -7.72 -6.97 -49.31
N GLU A 565 -8.32 -7.75 -50.21
CA GLU A 565 -7.75 -9.00 -50.73
C GLU A 565 -6.41 -8.76 -51.44
N ARG A 566 -6.34 -7.74 -52.32
CA ARG A 566 -5.09 -7.36 -53.00
C ARG A 566 -4.00 -6.93 -52.03
N ALA A 567 -4.34 -6.17 -50.99
CA ALA A 567 -3.41 -5.75 -49.94
C ALA A 567 -2.92 -6.93 -49.10
N GLN A 568 -3.82 -7.85 -48.72
CA GLN A 568 -3.47 -9.07 -48.00
C GLN A 568 -2.55 -9.98 -48.83
N GLN A 569 -2.85 -10.15 -50.12
CA GLN A 569 -2.02 -10.96 -51.01
C GLN A 569 -0.61 -10.35 -51.15
N ALA A 570 -0.51 -9.04 -51.41
CA ALA A 570 0.79 -8.37 -51.53
C ALA A 570 1.61 -8.41 -50.23
N ALA A 571 0.94 -8.31 -49.08
CA ALA A 571 1.58 -8.46 -47.77
C ALA A 571 2.09 -9.90 -47.56
N GLN A 572 1.30 -10.92 -47.93
CA GLN A 572 1.73 -12.33 -47.85
C GLN A 572 2.93 -12.61 -48.75
N GLU A 573 2.95 -12.10 -49.99
CA GLU A 573 4.07 -12.25 -50.94
C GLU A 573 5.37 -11.63 -50.40
N THR A 574 5.27 -10.63 -49.52
CA THR A 574 6.40 -9.93 -48.91
C THR A 574 6.71 -10.38 -47.48
N GLY A 575 5.96 -11.37 -46.95
CA GLY A 575 6.13 -11.88 -45.59
C GLY A 575 5.66 -10.93 -44.49
N ILE A 576 4.77 -9.99 -44.80
CA ILE A 576 4.20 -9.01 -43.88
C ILE A 576 2.85 -9.53 -43.36
N ARG A 577 2.64 -9.49 -42.04
CA ARG A 577 1.32 -9.71 -41.45
C ARG A 577 0.48 -8.45 -41.59
N PHE A 578 -0.51 -8.46 -42.47
CA PHE A 578 -1.41 -7.34 -42.68
C PHE A 578 -2.81 -7.64 -42.12
N VAL A 579 -3.35 -6.70 -41.34
CA VAL A 579 -4.73 -6.73 -40.83
C VAL A 579 -5.38 -5.40 -41.17
N CYS A 580 -6.57 -5.45 -41.75
CA CYS A 580 -7.42 -4.28 -41.92
C CYS A 580 -8.74 -4.54 -41.19
N SER A 581 -9.05 -3.72 -40.19
CA SER A 581 -10.34 -3.73 -39.51
C SER A 581 -11.13 -2.48 -39.92
N VAL A 582 -12.43 -2.67 -40.08
CA VAL A 582 -13.38 -1.57 -40.01
C VAL A 582 -13.68 -1.41 -38.53
N ASP A 583 -13.30 -0.28 -37.93
CA ASP A 583 -13.60 -0.02 -36.53
C ASP A 583 -15.10 0.31 -36.40
N ASP A 584 -15.85 -0.54 -35.70
CA ASP A 584 -17.24 -0.27 -35.27
C ASP A 584 -17.30 0.69 -34.06
N TRP A 585 -16.18 1.36 -33.72
CA TRP A 585 -16.05 2.24 -32.56
C TRP A 585 -16.33 3.69 -32.95
N ALA A 586 -17.60 4.02 -33.13
CA ALA A 586 -18.10 5.41 -33.17
C ALA A 586 -18.52 5.90 -31.78
#